data_AF-A0A4R5KD28-F1
#
_entry.id   AF-A0A4R5KD28-F1
#
_cell.length_a   1.000
_cell.length_b   1.000
_cell.length_c   1.000
_cell.angle_alpha   90.00
_cell.angle_beta   90.00
_cell.angle_gamma   90.00
#
_symmetry.space_group_name_H-M   'P 1'
#
loop_
_entity.id
_entity.type
_entity.pdbx_description
1 polymer ?
#
loop_
_entity_poly.entity_id
_entity_poly.type
_entity_poly.pdbx_seq_one_letter_code
_entity_poly.pdbx_strand_id
1 'polypeptide(L)'
;MTDYPYDMDLVVDPLNPANVVANGQVFIYDPSDTAGTTPIALKDPSGLPLPNPLTSNSHGFLPPRSATIPQVMWKSGGFIGYFNSYKGLRNEAVAARTAAETAQNGAATAAANAATAAAAAEVAAAAAKAGWVAIDPLEPDVLIFTTNTDGSVVVDPSDADALIIST
;
A
#
# COMPACT_ATOMS: atom_id res chain seq x y z
N MET A 1 23.45 3.98 -7.04
CA MET A 1 22.30 3.74 -7.93
C MET A 1 22.35 2.27 -8.34
N THR A 2 21.22 1.56 -8.31
CA THR A 2 21.18 0.12 -8.67
C THR A 2 21.29 -0.03 -10.18
N ASP A 3 22.24 -0.84 -10.65
CA ASP A 3 22.33 -1.21 -12.06
C ASP A 3 21.44 -2.44 -12.35
N TYR A 4 20.66 -2.34 -13.41
CA TYR A 4 19.74 -3.33 -13.93
C TYR A 4 20.30 -3.90 -15.25
N PRO A 5 20.66 -5.19 -15.29
CA PRO A 5 21.17 -5.82 -16.50
C PRO A 5 20.03 -6.08 -17.49
N TYR A 6 20.36 -5.93 -18.77
CA TYR A 6 19.57 -6.29 -19.92
C TYR A 6 20.39 -7.32 -20.71
N ASP A 7 19.74 -8.42 -21.05
CA ASP A 7 20.34 -9.47 -21.88
C ASP A 7 20.48 -8.98 -23.34
N MET A 8 20.93 -9.87 -24.22
CA MET A 8 20.92 -9.56 -25.66
C MET A 8 19.48 -9.46 -26.15
N ASP A 9 19.11 -8.29 -26.65
CA ASP A 9 17.80 -8.05 -27.25
C ASP A 9 17.90 -8.17 -28.77
N LEU A 10 16.98 -8.93 -29.38
CA LEU A 10 16.82 -9.00 -30.83
C LEU A 10 15.97 -7.82 -31.31
N VAL A 11 16.46 -7.08 -32.29
CA VAL A 11 15.73 -5.99 -32.96
C VAL A 11 15.31 -6.40 -34.37
N VAL A 12 14.00 -6.35 -34.61
CA VAL A 12 13.36 -6.71 -35.88
C VAL A 12 12.57 -5.54 -36.43
N ASP A 13 12.35 -5.52 -37.74
CA ASP A 13 11.44 -4.57 -38.39
C ASP A 13 9.99 -4.87 -37.96
N PRO A 14 9.29 -3.92 -37.30
CA PRO A 14 7.91 -4.15 -36.87
C PRO A 14 6.92 -4.37 -38.00
N LEU A 15 7.21 -3.87 -39.22
CA LEU A 15 6.37 -4.05 -40.40
C LEU A 15 6.69 -5.34 -41.17
N ASN A 16 7.88 -5.91 -40.94
CA ASN A 16 8.27 -7.20 -41.49
C ASN A 16 9.16 -7.98 -40.50
N PRO A 17 8.56 -8.71 -39.55
CA PRO A 17 9.31 -9.40 -38.49
C PRO A 17 10.27 -10.49 -38.99
N ALA A 18 10.21 -10.87 -40.27
CA ALA A 18 11.20 -11.76 -40.88
C ALA A 18 12.56 -11.07 -41.10
N ASN A 19 12.60 -9.74 -41.06
CA ASN A 19 13.81 -8.95 -41.24
C ASN A 19 14.35 -8.48 -39.88
N VAL A 20 15.59 -8.85 -39.60
CA VAL A 20 16.35 -8.27 -38.49
C VAL A 20 16.90 -6.91 -38.88
N VAL A 21 16.97 -6.00 -37.91
CA VAL A 21 17.63 -4.70 -38.12
C VAL A 21 19.13 -4.92 -37.95
N ALA A 22 19.82 -5.37 -39.00
CA ALA A 22 21.26 -5.62 -38.97
C ALA A 22 22.06 -4.30 -39.04
N ASN A 23 23.06 -4.14 -38.18
CA ASN A 23 23.91 -2.93 -38.11
C ASN A 23 23.12 -1.62 -37.94
N GLY A 24 21.93 -1.70 -37.34
CA GLY A 24 21.06 -0.55 -37.10
C GLY A 24 21.33 0.12 -35.76
N GLN A 25 20.99 1.40 -35.69
CA GLN A 25 21.12 2.19 -34.47
C GLN A 25 19.83 2.16 -33.65
N VAL A 26 19.98 1.94 -32.35
CA VAL A 26 18.89 1.96 -31.38
C VAL A 26 19.27 2.90 -30.24
N PHE A 27 18.51 3.97 -30.09
CA PHE A 27 18.69 4.93 -29.01
C PHE A 27 17.90 4.47 -27.79
N ILE A 28 18.51 4.55 -26.62
CA ILE A 28 17.90 4.16 -25.35
C ILE A 28 17.64 5.41 -24.51
N TYR A 29 16.42 5.55 -24.01
CA TYR A 29 15.95 6.70 -23.26
C TYR A 29 15.31 6.27 -21.94
N ASP A 30 15.17 7.24 -21.05
CA ASP A 30 14.28 7.12 -19.91
C ASP A 30 12.83 7.07 -20.41
N PRO A 31 11.98 6.14 -19.94
CA PRO A 31 10.56 6.09 -20.29
C PRO A 31 9.78 7.40 -20.04
N SER A 32 10.24 8.24 -19.11
CA SER A 32 9.68 9.56 -18.84
C SER A 32 10.07 10.63 -19.87
N ASP A 33 11.17 10.45 -20.61
CA ASP A 33 11.54 11.30 -21.74
C ASP A 33 10.77 10.89 -23.00
N THR A 34 9.47 11.18 -23.00
CA THR A 34 8.55 10.84 -24.10
C THR A 34 8.97 11.49 -25.43
N ALA A 35 9.69 12.61 -25.39
CA ALA A 35 10.23 13.26 -26.58
C ALA A 35 11.44 12.49 -27.16
N GLY A 36 12.19 11.76 -26.32
CA GLY A 36 13.38 11.02 -26.70
C GLY A 36 14.51 11.97 -27.10
N THR A 37 14.78 12.95 -26.23
CA THR A 37 15.77 14.01 -26.45
C THR A 37 17.09 13.72 -25.77
N THR A 38 17.07 13.01 -24.65
CA THR A 38 18.23 12.78 -23.78
C THR A 38 18.48 11.28 -23.65
N PRO A 39 19.36 10.70 -24.49
CA PRO A 39 19.74 9.30 -24.35
C PRO A 39 20.38 9.05 -22.97
N ILE A 40 20.06 7.91 -22.37
CA ILE A 40 20.58 7.58 -21.03
C ILE A 40 22.01 7.03 -21.11
N ALA A 41 22.76 7.16 -20.02
CA ALA A 41 24.04 6.49 -19.87
C ALA A 41 23.84 4.98 -19.73
N LEU A 42 24.64 4.20 -20.46
CA LEU A 42 24.65 2.75 -20.46
C LEU A 42 26.01 2.24 -20.00
N LYS A 43 26.06 1.03 -19.47
CA LYS A 43 27.30 0.33 -19.12
C LYS A 43 27.32 -1.06 -19.72
N ASP A 44 28.49 -1.58 -20.02
CA ASP A 44 28.68 -3.00 -20.36
C ASP A 44 28.62 -3.88 -19.08
N PRO A 45 28.62 -5.22 -19.22
CA PRO A 45 28.67 -6.12 -18.05
C PRO A 45 29.91 -5.98 -17.17
N SER A 46 30.98 -5.36 -17.67
CA SER A 46 32.21 -5.04 -16.91
C SER A 46 32.12 -3.70 -16.19
N GLY A 47 31.04 -2.93 -16.38
CA GLY A 47 30.79 -1.63 -15.76
C GLY A 47 31.38 -0.45 -16.54
N LEU A 48 31.96 -0.67 -17.71
CA LEU A 48 32.50 0.40 -18.55
C LEU A 48 31.38 1.11 -19.32
N PRO A 49 31.51 2.42 -19.60
CA PRO A 49 30.51 3.15 -20.38
C PRO A 49 30.31 2.54 -21.78
N LEU A 50 29.06 2.37 -22.18
CA LEU A 50 28.67 2.02 -23.55
C LEU A 50 28.15 3.25 -24.31
N PRO A 51 28.38 3.33 -25.63
CA PRO A 51 27.78 4.37 -26.46
C PRO A 51 26.26 4.24 -26.50
N ASN A 52 25.58 5.37 -26.68
CA ASN A 52 24.16 5.46 -26.95
C ASN A 52 23.99 6.49 -28.09
N PRO A 53 23.68 6.07 -29.32
CA PRO A 53 22.96 4.84 -29.69
C PRO A 53 23.81 3.56 -29.64
N LEU A 54 23.13 2.45 -29.40
CA LEU A 54 23.68 1.10 -29.57
C LEU A 54 23.57 0.70 -31.04
N THR A 55 24.53 -0.10 -31.52
CA THR A 55 24.49 -0.69 -32.86
C THR A 55 24.26 -2.19 -32.74
N SER A 56 23.25 -2.71 -33.43
CA SER A 56 23.00 -4.15 -33.51
C SER A 56 24.05 -4.84 -34.38
N ASN A 57 24.30 -6.12 -34.16
CA ASN A 57 25.21 -6.90 -35.02
C ASN A 57 24.53 -7.32 -36.36
N SER A 58 25.23 -8.12 -37.17
CA SER A 58 24.72 -8.66 -38.45
C SER A 58 23.46 -9.53 -38.33
N HIS A 59 23.13 -9.96 -37.10
CA HIS A 59 21.95 -10.78 -36.79
C HIS A 59 20.87 -9.98 -36.05
N GLY A 60 21.04 -8.66 -35.90
CA GLY A 60 20.08 -7.79 -35.22
C GLY A 60 20.10 -7.89 -33.70
N PHE A 61 21.15 -8.40 -33.07
CA PHE A 61 21.25 -8.40 -31.60
C PHE A 61 21.96 -7.14 -31.11
N LEU A 62 21.36 -6.51 -30.09
CA LEU A 62 22.03 -5.51 -29.27
C LEU A 62 22.96 -6.19 -28.25
N PRO A 63 24.09 -5.58 -27.90
CA PRO A 63 24.97 -6.14 -26.88
C PRO A 63 24.29 -6.13 -25.50
N PRO A 64 24.68 -7.06 -24.60
CA PRO A 64 24.30 -6.99 -23.20
C PRO A 64 24.70 -5.64 -22.60
N ARG A 65 23.85 -5.09 -21.74
CA ARG A 65 24.06 -3.75 -21.18
C ARG A 65 23.44 -3.66 -19.80
N SER A 66 23.81 -2.63 -19.06
CA SER A 66 23.18 -2.25 -17.82
C SER A 66 22.74 -0.79 -17.87
N ALA A 67 21.58 -0.51 -17.30
CA ALA A 67 21.08 0.84 -17.09
C ALA A 67 20.65 1.01 -15.62
N THR A 68 20.48 2.25 -15.19
CA THR A 68 20.05 2.55 -13.82
C THR A 68 18.53 2.55 -13.64
N ILE A 69 17.80 2.28 -14.72
CA ILE A 69 16.34 2.25 -14.79
C ILE A 69 15.91 0.81 -15.14
N PRO A 70 14.91 0.22 -14.46
CA PRO A 70 14.48 -1.17 -14.66
C PRO A 70 13.72 -1.43 -15.97
N GLN A 71 13.11 -0.39 -16.54
CA GLN A 71 12.51 -0.38 -17.87
C GLN A 71 13.10 0.79 -18.66
N VAL A 72 13.49 0.56 -19.91
CA VAL A 72 14.01 1.61 -20.79
C VAL A 72 13.17 1.71 -22.05
N MET A 73 13.00 2.92 -22.56
CA MET A 73 12.38 3.16 -23.86
C MET A 73 13.45 3.08 -24.95
N TRP A 74 13.17 2.37 -26.04
CA TRP A 74 14.02 2.40 -27.21
C TRP A 74 13.34 3.15 -28.36
N LYS A 75 14.14 3.86 -29.16
CA LYS A 75 13.69 4.47 -30.43
C LYS A 75 14.65 4.10 -31.56
N SER A 76 14.10 3.72 -32.69
CA SER A 76 14.85 3.49 -33.93
C SER A 76 13.97 3.85 -35.13
N GLY A 77 14.44 4.78 -35.97
CA GLY A 77 13.61 5.37 -37.01
C GLY A 77 12.33 5.99 -36.43
N GLY A 78 11.16 5.64 -36.99
CA GLY A 78 9.85 6.05 -36.49
C GLY A 78 9.23 5.15 -35.41
N PHE A 79 9.94 4.10 -34.98
CA PHE A 79 9.41 3.11 -34.04
C PHE A 79 9.90 3.35 -32.61
N ILE A 80 9.02 3.01 -31.66
CA ILE A 80 9.25 3.14 -30.22
C ILE A 80 8.80 1.84 -29.55
N GLY A 81 9.53 1.41 -28.53
CA GLY A 81 9.11 0.32 -27.66
C GLY A 81 9.85 0.33 -26.33
N TYR A 82 9.74 -0.75 -25.57
CA TYR A 82 10.32 -0.87 -24.24
C TYR A 82 11.12 -2.16 -24.09
N PHE A 83 12.25 -2.07 -23.39
CA PHE A 83 12.97 -3.22 -22.86
C PHE A 83 12.81 -3.25 -21.35
N ASN A 84 12.66 -4.44 -20.77
CA ASN A 84 12.52 -4.64 -19.33
C ASN A 84 13.68 -5.49 -18.81
N SER A 85 14.29 -5.09 -17.70
CA SER A 85 15.24 -5.93 -16.99
C SER A 85 14.48 -6.96 -16.15
N TYR A 86 14.82 -8.25 -16.27
CA TYR A 86 14.26 -9.29 -15.39
C TYR A 86 14.56 -9.03 -13.91
N LYS A 87 15.75 -8.50 -13.60
CA LYS A 87 16.10 -8.09 -12.24
C LYS A 87 15.23 -6.91 -11.79
N GLY A 88 14.95 -5.97 -12.68
CA GLY A 88 14.03 -4.86 -12.46
C GLY A 88 12.63 -5.36 -12.08
N LEU A 89 12.04 -6.17 -12.97
CA LEU A 89 10.72 -6.78 -12.76
C LEU A 89 10.65 -7.60 -11.48
N ARG A 90 11.69 -8.37 -11.16
CA ARG A 90 11.76 -9.13 -9.90
C ARG A 90 11.76 -8.21 -8.69
N ASN A 91 12.57 -7.15 -8.71
CA ASN A 91 12.65 -6.21 -7.58
C ASN A 91 11.32 -5.49 -7.36
N GLU A 92 10.65 -5.06 -8.43
CA GLU A 92 9.32 -4.46 -8.36
C GLU A 92 8.28 -5.45 -7.81
N ALA A 93 8.29 -6.71 -8.27
CA ALA A 93 7.40 -7.74 -7.75
C ALA A 93 7.61 -8.02 -6.26
N VAL A 94 8.86 -8.05 -5.79
CA VAL A 94 9.17 -8.23 -4.36
C VAL A 94 8.68 -7.03 -3.55
N ALA A 95 8.93 -5.81 -4.02
CA ALA A 95 8.44 -4.60 -3.36
C ALA A 95 6.90 -4.57 -3.28
N ALA A 96 6.22 -4.93 -4.37
CA ALA A 96 4.77 -5.03 -4.42
C ALA A 96 4.22 -6.08 -3.44
N ARG A 97 4.86 -7.26 -3.36
CA ARG A 97 4.50 -8.29 -2.38
C ARG A 97 4.62 -7.77 -0.94
N THR A 98 5.74 -7.15 -0.60
CA THR A 98 5.96 -6.59 0.75
C THR A 98 4.95 -5.48 1.09
N ALA A 99 4.59 -4.63 0.13
CA ALA A 99 3.55 -3.62 0.32
C ALA A 99 2.18 -4.27 0.58
N ALA A 100 1.85 -5.34 -0.15
CA ALA A 100 0.60 -6.08 0.04
C ALA A 100 0.54 -6.78 1.41
N GLU A 101 1.62 -7.44 1.84
CA GLU A 101 1.72 -8.05 3.18
C GLU A 101 1.55 -7.01 4.29
N THR A 102 2.16 -5.83 4.12
CA THR A 102 2.02 -4.72 5.07
C THR A 102 0.57 -4.22 5.14
N ALA A 103 -0.08 -4.06 3.98
CA ALA A 103 -1.48 -3.64 3.91
C ALA A 103 -2.42 -4.66 4.56
N GLN A 104 -2.18 -5.97 4.35
CA GLN A 104 -2.95 -7.04 4.98
C GLN A 104 -2.84 -6.99 6.51
N ASN A 105 -1.63 -6.85 7.05
CA ASN A 105 -1.41 -6.74 8.50
C ASN A 105 -2.07 -5.48 9.09
N GLY A 106 -1.99 -4.36 8.36
CA GLY A 106 -2.67 -3.12 8.74
C GLY A 106 -4.18 -3.29 8.80
N ALA A 107 -4.78 -3.96 7.82
CA ALA A 107 -6.22 -4.25 7.79
C ALA A 107 -6.64 -5.17 8.96
N ALA A 108 -5.88 -6.23 9.25
CA ALA A 108 -6.14 -7.12 10.37
C ALA A 108 -6.09 -6.38 11.72
N THR A 109 -5.09 -5.51 11.90
CA THR A 109 -4.94 -4.68 13.11
C THR A 109 -6.10 -3.70 13.26
N ALA A 110 -6.50 -3.03 12.17
CA ALA A 110 -7.64 -2.12 12.18
C ALA A 110 -8.95 -2.83 12.55
N ALA A 111 -9.18 -4.04 12.03
CA ALA A 111 -10.34 -4.85 12.36
C ALA A 111 -10.37 -5.25 13.85
N ALA A 112 -9.23 -5.66 14.41
CA ALA A 112 -9.12 -5.99 15.84
C ALA A 112 -9.43 -4.76 16.72
N ASN A 113 -8.85 -3.60 16.40
CA ASN A 113 -9.11 -2.36 17.14
C ASN A 113 -10.58 -1.94 17.08
N ALA A 114 -11.22 -2.09 15.91
CA ALA A 114 -12.65 -1.80 15.76
C ALA A 114 -13.51 -2.73 16.62
N ALA A 115 -13.18 -4.02 16.70
CA ALA A 115 -13.88 -4.98 17.56
C ALA A 115 -13.72 -4.63 19.05
N THR A 116 -12.51 -4.26 19.49
CA THR A 116 -12.27 -3.80 20.87
C THR A 116 -13.05 -2.53 21.19
N ALA A 117 -13.07 -1.56 20.28
CA ALA A 117 -13.82 -0.32 20.47
C ALA A 117 -15.33 -0.57 20.56
N ALA A 118 -15.87 -1.46 19.72
CA ALA A 118 -17.27 -1.86 19.77
C ALA A 118 -17.64 -2.54 21.11
N ALA A 119 -16.80 -3.46 21.59
CA ALA A 119 -17.02 -4.13 22.88
C ALA A 119 -16.97 -3.13 24.06
N ALA A 120 -16.02 -2.19 24.04
CA ALA A 120 -15.93 -1.14 25.06
C ALA A 120 -17.18 -0.23 25.06
N ALA A 121 -17.70 0.11 23.86
CA ALA A 121 -18.93 0.88 23.72
C ALA A 121 -20.15 0.12 24.26
N GLU A 122 -20.25 -1.19 24.04
CA GLU A 122 -21.32 -2.03 24.57
C GLU A 122 -21.30 -2.08 26.11
N VAL A 123 -20.12 -2.27 26.72
CA VAL A 123 -19.97 -2.26 28.19
C VAL A 123 -20.35 -0.90 28.77
N ALA A 124 -19.92 0.20 28.15
CA ALA A 124 -20.29 1.55 28.58
C ALA A 124 -21.80 1.78 28.48
N ALA A 125 -22.45 1.32 27.40
CA ALA A 125 -23.89 1.41 27.23
C ALA A 125 -24.66 0.57 28.27
N ALA A 126 -24.15 -0.63 28.62
CA ALA A 126 -24.72 -1.46 29.67
C ALA A 126 -24.60 -0.80 31.06
N ALA A 127 -23.43 -0.23 31.38
CA ALA A 127 -23.21 0.51 32.63
C ALA A 127 -24.13 1.73 32.76
N ALA A 128 -24.38 2.45 31.66
CA ALA A 128 -25.32 3.57 31.64
C ALA A 128 -26.77 3.14 31.88
N LYS A 129 -27.17 1.96 31.37
CA LYS A 129 -28.52 1.40 31.60
C LYS A 129 -28.72 0.79 32.98
N ALA A 130 -27.65 0.44 33.70
CA ALA A 130 -27.74 -0.33 34.94
C ALA A 130 -28.28 0.46 36.14
N GLY A 131 -28.28 1.80 36.11
CA GLY A 131 -28.87 2.63 37.17
C GLY A 131 -28.24 2.39 38.53
N TRP A 132 -27.25 3.21 38.86
CA TRP A 132 -26.59 3.09 40.16
C TRP A 132 -27.56 3.52 41.26
N VAL A 133 -27.70 2.68 42.28
CA VAL A 133 -28.22 3.10 43.59
C VAL A 133 -27.08 3.84 44.28
N ALA A 134 -27.22 5.16 44.42
CA ALA A 134 -26.33 5.94 45.28
C ALA A 134 -26.85 5.83 46.71
N ILE A 135 -26.18 5.02 47.53
CA ILE A 135 -26.34 5.08 48.98
C ILE A 135 -25.38 6.18 49.45
N ASP A 136 -25.90 7.31 49.95
CA ASP A 136 -25.06 8.29 50.63
C ASP A 136 -24.64 7.70 51.98
N PRO A 137 -23.35 7.39 52.20
CA PRO A 137 -22.90 6.81 53.47
C PRO A 137 -23.00 7.78 54.65
N LEU A 138 -23.32 9.05 54.42
CA LEU A 138 -23.45 10.08 55.46
C LEU A 138 -24.91 10.38 55.85
N GLU A 139 -25.90 9.94 55.06
CA GLU A 139 -27.32 10.04 55.40
C GLU A 139 -27.91 8.65 55.67
N PRO A 140 -28.00 8.22 56.95
CA PRO A 140 -28.47 6.87 57.30
C PRO A 140 -29.97 6.63 57.03
N ASP A 141 -30.75 7.68 56.74
CA ASP A 141 -32.22 7.61 56.67
C ASP A 141 -32.78 7.78 55.25
N VAL A 142 -31.93 7.91 54.22
CA VAL A 142 -32.38 8.20 52.85
C VAL A 142 -31.90 7.12 51.87
N LEU A 143 -32.83 6.31 51.38
CA LEU A 143 -32.60 5.34 50.31
C LEU A 143 -33.17 5.89 49.00
N ILE A 144 -32.30 6.43 48.14
CA ILE A 144 -32.71 7.00 46.85
C ILE A 144 -32.70 5.91 45.78
N PHE A 145 -33.89 5.57 45.27
CA PHE A 145 -34.03 4.74 44.08
C PHE A 145 -34.13 5.63 42.84
N THR A 146 -33.02 5.82 42.15
CA THR A 146 -33.02 6.42 40.82
C THR A 146 -33.22 5.33 39.77
N THR A 147 -34.35 5.35 39.07
CA THR A 147 -34.55 4.54 37.86
C THR A 147 -34.26 5.40 36.63
N ASN A 148 -33.68 4.79 35.60
CA ASN A 148 -33.01 5.53 34.53
C ASN A 148 -33.96 6.09 33.47
N THR A 149 -35.26 5.87 33.61
CA THR A 149 -36.23 6.19 32.56
C THR A 149 -37.34 7.15 32.98
N ASP A 150 -37.68 7.28 34.27
CA ASP A 150 -38.96 7.91 34.65
C ASP A 150 -38.89 8.93 35.80
N GLY A 151 -37.68 9.34 36.20
CA GLY A 151 -37.44 10.31 37.28
C GLY A 151 -37.02 9.65 38.59
N SER A 152 -36.31 10.39 39.43
CA SER A 152 -35.92 9.95 40.76
C SER A 152 -37.16 9.85 41.66
N VAL A 153 -37.42 8.67 42.22
CA VAL A 153 -38.41 8.54 43.29
C VAL A 153 -37.68 8.79 44.60
N VAL A 154 -37.91 9.96 45.19
CA VAL A 154 -37.50 10.24 46.57
C VAL A 154 -38.63 9.72 47.46
N VAL A 155 -38.37 8.67 48.22
CA VAL A 155 -39.30 8.19 49.24
C VAL A 155 -39.00 8.99 50.51
N ASP A 156 -39.92 9.86 50.91
CA ASP A 156 -39.83 10.54 52.19
C ASP A 156 -40.20 9.55 53.31
N PRO A 157 -39.31 9.24 54.26
CA PRO A 157 -39.60 8.30 55.35
C PRO A 157 -40.68 8.81 56.31
N SER A 158 -41.08 10.08 56.22
CA SER A 158 -42.19 10.65 56.96
C SER A 158 -43.55 10.56 56.24
N ASP A 159 -43.58 10.09 54.99
CA ASP A 159 -44.82 9.85 54.26
C ASP A 159 -45.55 8.62 54.85
N ALA A 160 -46.82 8.78 55.21
CA ALA A 160 -47.63 7.73 55.80
C ALA A 160 -47.94 6.59 54.81
N ASP A 161 -47.82 6.85 53.51
CA ASP A 161 -48.02 5.87 52.43
C ASP A 161 -46.70 5.20 51.98
N ALA A 162 -45.57 5.49 52.64
CA ALA A 162 -44.29 4.86 52.33
C ALA A 162 -44.32 3.34 52.60
N LEU A 163 -43.86 2.54 51.64
CA LEU A 163 -43.82 1.09 51.73
C LEU A 163 -42.82 0.64 52.81
N ILE A 164 -43.32 0.29 54.00
CA ILE A 164 -42.52 -0.33 55.06
C ILE A 164 -42.29 -1.80 54.70
N ILE A 165 -41.07 -2.16 54.33
CA ILE A 165 -40.65 -3.55 54.20
C ILE A 165 -40.12 -4.00 55.57
N SER A 166 -40.97 -4.59 56.41
CA SER A 166 -40.56 -5.24 57.64
C SER A 166 -40.30 -6.73 57.40
N THR A 167 -39.15 -7.23 57.86
CA THR A 167 -38.82 -8.67 57.89
C THR A 167 -39.58 -9.43 58.97
#